data_AF-A0A1N7IFK5-F1
#
_entry.id   AF-A0A1N7IFK5-F1
#
_cell.length_a   1.000
_cell.length_b   1.000
_cell.length_c   1.000
_cell.angle_alpha   90.00
_cell.angle_beta   90.00
_cell.angle_gamma   90.00
#
_symmetry.space_group_name_H-M   'P 1'
#
loop_
_entity.id
_entity.type
_entity.pdbx_description
1 polymer ?
#
loop_
_entity_poly.entity_id
_entity_poly.type
_entity_poly.pdbx_seq_one_letter_code
_entity_poly.pdbx_strand_id
1 'polypeptide(L)'
;MKNFVKGISLILALSTVGFMNGQHKKHKSVSVSTEETSEFIPAVRLVNNPDGSCTFEKGKIPTLKHMNTTTFWMSNKTEEWEKNAHPAPRRQYVITLKGNIKFKVTDGSTFIIKPGVILLAEDLKGKGHSWDMVKSKEWERLYIPIAENADDFFVSDKDSD
;
A
#
# COMPACT_ATOMS: atom_id res chain seq x y z
N MET A 1 12.58 45.09 -4.01
CA MET A 1 14.02 45.06 -4.37
C MET A 1 14.49 43.61 -4.39
N LYS A 2 15.05 43.20 -5.53
CA LYS A 2 15.93 42.04 -5.82
C LYS A 2 15.40 40.61 -5.66
N ASN A 3 14.97 40.08 -6.82
CA ASN A 3 14.91 38.67 -7.20
C ASN A 3 16.29 38.01 -7.09
N PHE A 4 16.33 36.72 -6.74
CA PHE A 4 17.51 35.88 -6.93
C PHE A 4 17.16 34.68 -7.81
N VAL A 5 17.68 34.72 -9.04
CA VAL A 5 17.79 33.60 -9.97
C VAL A 5 19.21 33.05 -9.84
N LYS A 6 19.36 31.74 -9.66
CA LYS A 6 20.59 30.96 -9.90
C LYS A 6 20.13 29.76 -10.71
N GLY A 7 20.60 29.47 -11.93
CA GLY A 7 21.92 29.67 -12.51
C GLY A 7 22.37 28.29 -12.97
N ILE A 8 21.97 27.91 -14.19
CA ILE A 8 22.32 26.64 -14.85
C ILE A 8 23.80 26.69 -15.23
N SER A 9 24.58 25.70 -14.79
CA SER A 9 25.97 25.55 -15.20
C SER A 9 26.08 24.45 -16.25
N LEU A 10 26.38 24.84 -17.49
CA LEU A 10 26.59 23.97 -18.63
C LEU A 10 28.09 23.67 -18.74
N ILE A 11 28.48 22.42 -18.47
CA ILE A 11 29.87 21.96 -18.66
C ILE A 11 29.95 21.31 -20.05
N LEU A 12 30.64 21.98 -20.97
CA LEU A 12 31.00 21.46 -22.29
C LEU A 12 32.31 20.66 -22.14
N ALA A 13 32.26 19.33 -22.28
CA ALA A 13 33.46 18.51 -22.38
C ALA A 13 33.73 18.20 -23.86
N LEU A 14 34.76 18.84 -24.43
CA LEU A 14 35.35 18.42 -25.71
C LEU A 14 36.15 17.14 -25.48
N SER A 15 35.73 16.03 -26.06
CA SER A 15 36.57 14.83 -26.20
C SER A 15 37.02 14.68 -27.66
N THR A 16 38.33 14.67 -27.84
CA THR A 16 39.01 14.40 -29.11
C THR A 16 38.75 12.96 -29.54
N VAL A 17 38.25 12.76 -30.76
CA VAL A 17 38.02 11.43 -31.35
C VAL A 17 39.35 10.90 -31.91
N GLY A 18 39.91 9.89 -31.26
CA GLY A 18 40.96 9.04 -31.83
C GLY A 18 40.33 7.92 -32.66
N PHE A 19 40.73 7.79 -33.92
CA PHE A 19 40.37 6.66 -34.77
C PHE A 19 41.10 5.40 -34.31
N MET A 20 40.37 4.38 -33.86
CA MET A 20 40.86 3.00 -33.81
C MET A 20 39.80 2.04 -34.35
N ASN A 21 40.23 1.29 -35.37
CA ASN A 21 39.46 0.31 -36.12
C ASN A 21 39.30 -0.97 -35.28
N GLY A 22 38.07 -1.36 -34.96
CA GLY A 22 37.77 -2.52 -34.12
C GLY A 22 36.41 -3.11 -34.45
N GLN A 23 36.35 -4.43 -34.65
CA GLN A 23 35.25 -5.19 -35.21
C GLN A 23 33.89 -4.97 -34.51
N HIS A 24 32.86 -4.67 -35.31
CA HIS A 24 31.47 -4.55 -34.88
C HIS A 24 30.93 -5.87 -34.31
N LYS A 25 30.86 -5.98 -32.98
CA LYS A 25 29.85 -6.84 -32.32
C LYS A 25 28.56 -6.03 -32.21
N LYS A 26 27.47 -6.54 -32.79
CA LYS A 26 26.11 -6.00 -32.62
C LYS A 26 25.75 -6.03 -31.13
N HIS A 27 25.92 -4.90 -30.45
CA HIS A 27 25.23 -4.68 -29.18
C HIS A 27 23.75 -4.50 -29.51
N LYS A 28 22.92 -5.49 -29.16
CA LYS A 28 21.47 -5.30 -29.07
C LYS A 28 21.25 -4.14 -28.09
N SER A 29 20.71 -3.04 -28.57
CA SER A 29 20.16 -1.99 -27.73
C SER A 29 19.02 -2.61 -26.92
N VAL A 30 19.28 -2.94 -25.66
CA VAL A 30 18.22 -3.29 -24.72
C VAL A 30 17.46 -2.00 -24.47
N SER A 31 16.27 -1.88 -25.05
CA SER A 31 15.32 -0.84 -24.68
C SER A 31 14.83 -1.17 -23.26
N VAL A 32 15.43 -0.51 -22.27
CA VAL A 32 14.87 -0.51 -20.91
C VAL A 32 13.56 0.25 -20.99
N SER A 33 12.44 -0.46 -20.91
CA SER A 33 11.14 0.16 -20.70
C SER A 33 11.20 0.90 -19.37
N THR A 34 10.98 2.20 -19.39
CA THR A 34 10.78 2.97 -18.16
C THR A 34 9.57 2.37 -17.45
N GLU A 35 9.78 1.70 -16.32
CA GLU A 35 8.68 1.18 -15.51
C GLU A 35 7.87 2.37 -15.00
N GLU A 36 6.60 2.46 -15.39
CA GLU A 36 5.68 3.43 -14.79
C GLU A 36 5.47 3.05 -13.32
N THR A 37 6.13 3.77 -12.42
CA THR A 37 5.92 3.61 -10.98
C THR A 37 4.56 4.19 -10.62
N SER A 38 3.61 3.34 -10.23
CA SER A 38 2.34 3.81 -9.67
C SER A 38 2.61 4.68 -8.44
N GLU A 39 2.10 5.92 -8.44
CA GLU A 39 2.19 6.82 -7.29
C GLU A 39 1.43 6.30 -6.06
N PHE A 40 0.66 5.21 -6.21
CA PHE A 40 -0.17 4.63 -5.16
C PHE A 40 -0.08 3.10 -5.08
N ILE A 41 -0.38 2.56 -3.90
CA ILE A 41 -0.61 1.14 -3.66
C ILE A 41 -2.11 0.90 -3.43
N PRO A 42 -2.73 -0.12 -4.04
CA PRO A 42 -4.13 -0.45 -3.78
C PRO A 42 -4.41 -0.72 -2.31
N ALA A 43 -5.58 -0.28 -1.84
CA ALA A 43 -5.99 -0.45 -0.47
C ALA A 43 -7.50 -0.74 -0.34
N VAL A 44 -7.86 -1.38 0.77
CA VAL A 44 -9.25 -1.47 1.22
C VAL A 44 -9.31 -0.92 2.64
N ARG A 45 -10.25 -0.02 2.91
CA ARG A 45 -10.54 0.50 4.25
C ARG A 45 -11.75 -0.21 4.83
N LEU A 46 -11.61 -0.78 6.01
CA LEU A 46 -12.73 -1.17 6.88
C LEU A 46 -13.12 0.05 7.73
N VAL A 47 -14.41 0.36 7.78
CA VAL A 47 -14.93 1.53 8.50
C VAL A 47 -16.30 1.21 9.10
N ASN A 48 -16.69 1.93 10.15
CA ASN A 48 -18.03 1.85 10.69
C ASN A 48 -19.00 2.80 9.98
N ASN A 49 -20.21 2.30 9.69
CA ASN A 49 -21.39 3.12 9.42
C ASN A 49 -21.82 3.88 10.69
N PRO A 50 -22.71 4.90 10.58
CA PRO A 50 -23.23 5.61 11.74
C PRO A 50 -23.92 4.73 12.80
N ASP A 51 -24.52 3.61 12.39
CA ASP A 51 -25.17 2.63 13.27
C ASP A 51 -24.16 1.67 13.97
N GLY A 52 -22.86 1.82 13.69
CA GLY A 52 -21.80 0.97 14.21
C GLY A 52 -21.58 -0.33 13.44
N SER A 53 -22.38 -0.63 12.41
CA SER A 53 -22.11 -1.76 11.51
C SER A 53 -20.81 -1.53 10.73
N CYS A 54 -20.07 -2.60 10.44
CA CYS A 54 -18.85 -2.54 9.65
C CYS A 54 -19.19 -2.62 8.16
N THR A 55 -18.52 -1.78 7.36
CA THR A 55 -18.53 -1.77 5.90
C THR A 55 -17.10 -1.61 5.37
N PHE A 56 -16.92 -1.57 4.06
CA PHE A 56 -15.60 -1.33 3.46
C PHE A 56 -15.65 -0.44 2.21
N GLU A 57 -14.50 0.15 1.91
CA GLU A 57 -14.28 1.00 0.75
C GLU A 57 -13.00 0.58 0.02
N LYS A 58 -13.03 0.61 -1.31
CA LYS A 58 -11.83 0.44 -2.14
C LYS A 58 -11.18 1.79 -2.38
N GLY A 59 -9.87 1.79 -2.42
CA GLY A 59 -9.08 3.00 -2.58
C GLY A 59 -7.61 2.66 -2.73
N LYS A 60 -6.79 3.62 -2.34
CA LYS A 60 -5.35 3.56 -2.53
C LYS A 60 -4.60 4.42 -1.50
N ILE A 61 -3.33 4.10 -1.29
CA ILE A 61 -2.42 4.79 -0.37
C ILE A 61 -1.25 5.36 -1.18
N PRO A 62 -0.87 6.64 -1.01
CA PRO A 62 0.24 7.22 -1.76
C PRO A 62 1.57 6.58 -1.36
N THR A 63 2.41 6.33 -2.37
CA THR A 63 3.80 5.91 -2.19
C THR A 63 4.66 7.08 -1.70
N LEU A 64 5.81 6.76 -1.09
CA LEU A 64 6.80 7.73 -0.59
C LEU A 64 6.27 8.71 0.48
N LYS A 65 5.05 8.54 0.96
CA LYS A 65 4.49 9.30 2.07
C LYS A 65 4.92 8.68 3.40
N HIS A 66 5.57 9.48 4.23
CA HIS A 66 5.90 9.06 5.59
C HIS A 66 4.63 9.06 6.45
N MET A 67 4.31 7.90 7.03
CA MET A 67 3.17 7.71 7.91
C MET A 67 3.61 7.90 9.36
N ASN A 68 2.79 8.57 10.18
CA ASN A 68 3.03 8.67 11.60
C ASN A 68 2.44 7.43 12.32
N THR A 69 3.32 6.55 12.78
CA THR A 69 2.98 5.23 13.34
C THR A 69 3.70 5.02 14.66
N THR A 70 3.17 4.19 15.55
CA THR A 70 3.75 4.01 16.89
C THR A 70 4.74 2.85 16.99
N THR A 71 4.47 1.75 16.29
CA THR A 71 5.28 0.52 16.34
C THR A 71 4.91 -0.37 15.14
N PHE A 72 5.51 -1.55 15.05
CA PHE A 72 5.02 -2.63 14.19
C PHE A 72 5.31 -3.99 14.81
N TRP A 73 4.56 -5.00 14.42
CA TRP A 73 4.89 -6.40 14.70
C TRP A 73 4.35 -7.32 13.60
N MET A 74 4.92 -8.52 13.52
CA MET A 74 4.52 -9.55 12.56
C MET A 74 3.84 -10.72 13.24
N SER A 75 2.93 -11.37 12.53
CA SER A 75 2.31 -12.62 12.96
C SER A 75 2.08 -13.54 11.77
N ASN A 76 2.32 -14.83 11.98
CA ASN A 76 1.85 -15.92 11.14
C ASN A 76 0.84 -16.82 11.88
N LYS A 77 0.48 -16.46 13.12
CA LYS A 77 -0.48 -17.20 13.94
C LYS A 77 -1.88 -16.80 13.55
N THR A 78 -2.79 -17.77 13.53
CA THR A 78 -4.22 -17.56 13.36
C THR A 78 -4.91 -18.18 14.55
N GLU A 79 -5.63 -17.37 15.31
CA GLU A 79 -6.48 -17.86 16.40
C GLU A 79 -7.93 -17.94 15.92
N GLU A 80 -8.69 -18.93 16.39
CA GLU A 80 -10.03 -19.18 15.83
C GLU A 80 -10.99 -18.00 16.06
N TRP A 81 -10.80 -17.24 17.16
CA TRP A 81 -11.59 -16.05 17.42
C TRP A 81 -11.31 -14.92 16.43
N GLU A 82 -10.09 -14.83 15.87
CA GLU A 82 -9.76 -13.82 14.87
C GLU A 82 -10.60 -14.03 13.59
N LYS A 83 -11.00 -15.27 13.27
CA LYS A 83 -11.87 -15.53 12.11
C LYS A 83 -13.31 -15.12 12.35
N ASN A 84 -13.74 -15.07 13.60
CA ASN A 84 -15.08 -14.65 13.99
C ASN A 84 -15.24 -13.13 13.87
N ALA A 85 -16.49 -12.65 13.93
CA ALA A 85 -16.75 -11.22 13.86
C ALA A 85 -16.15 -10.48 15.07
N HIS A 86 -15.24 -9.53 14.82
CA HIS A 86 -14.64 -8.66 15.83
C HIS A 86 -14.31 -7.28 15.24
N PRO A 87 -14.39 -6.19 16.04
CA PRO A 87 -13.89 -4.89 15.62
C PRO A 87 -12.37 -4.87 15.60
N ALA A 88 -11.79 -3.98 14.78
CA ALA A 88 -10.37 -3.71 14.85
C ALA A 88 -10.01 -3.10 16.23
N PRO A 89 -8.91 -3.54 16.87
CA PRO A 89 -8.55 -3.06 18.21
C PRO A 89 -8.04 -1.62 18.24
N ARG A 90 -7.68 -1.05 17.07
CA ARG A 90 -7.17 0.30 16.85
C ARG A 90 -7.07 0.57 15.35
N ARG A 91 -6.92 1.85 15.00
CA ARG A 91 -6.53 2.27 13.64
C ARG A 91 -5.16 1.69 13.32
N GLN A 92 -5.08 0.89 12.25
CA GLN A 92 -3.83 0.26 11.86
C GLN A 92 -3.85 -0.14 10.39
N TYR A 93 -2.67 -0.16 9.78
CA TYR A 93 -2.45 -0.87 8.54
C TYR A 93 -2.18 -2.35 8.84
N VAL A 94 -2.72 -3.23 7.99
CA VAL A 94 -2.40 -4.65 7.95
C VAL A 94 -1.83 -4.96 6.59
N ILE A 95 -0.53 -5.29 6.55
CA ILE A 95 0.18 -5.62 5.31
C ILE A 95 0.27 -7.13 5.22
N THR A 96 -0.39 -7.70 4.22
CA THR A 96 -0.29 -9.14 3.96
C THR A 96 0.99 -9.43 3.19
N LEU A 97 1.88 -10.20 3.81
CA LEU A 97 3.12 -10.67 3.20
C LEU A 97 2.90 -11.98 2.43
N LYS A 98 1.97 -12.81 2.90
CA LYS A 98 1.60 -14.10 2.28
C LYS A 98 0.16 -14.48 2.61
N GLY A 99 -0.53 -15.10 1.65
CA GLY A 99 -1.89 -15.60 1.81
C GLY A 99 -2.94 -14.79 1.06
N ASN A 100 -4.15 -15.34 0.95
CA ASN A 100 -5.32 -14.68 0.36
C ASN A 100 -6.46 -14.76 1.36
N ILE A 101 -6.88 -13.61 1.86
CA ILE A 101 -7.77 -13.48 3.01
C ILE A 101 -9.06 -12.86 2.55
N LYS A 102 -10.16 -13.59 2.71
CA LYS A 102 -11.50 -13.11 2.41
C LYS A 102 -12.09 -12.49 3.65
N PHE A 103 -12.20 -11.18 3.65
CA PHE A 103 -12.91 -10.43 4.68
C PHE A 103 -14.40 -10.40 4.36
N LYS A 104 -15.22 -10.38 5.42
CA LYS A 104 -16.67 -10.25 5.37
C LYS A 104 -17.12 -9.22 6.41
N VAL A 105 -17.88 -8.23 5.96
CA VAL A 105 -18.41 -7.15 6.81
C VAL A 105 -19.85 -7.44 7.24
N THR A 106 -20.50 -6.51 7.93
CA THR A 106 -21.75 -6.78 8.66
C THR A 106 -22.92 -7.20 7.77
N ASP A 107 -23.05 -6.63 6.57
CA ASP A 107 -24.10 -6.96 5.60
C ASP A 107 -23.84 -8.28 4.83
N GLY A 108 -22.70 -8.94 5.08
CA GLY A 108 -22.27 -10.15 4.38
C GLY A 108 -21.45 -9.90 3.12
N SER A 109 -21.29 -8.64 2.68
CA SER A 109 -20.42 -8.28 1.57
C SER A 109 -18.96 -8.66 1.88
N THR A 110 -18.21 -9.05 0.85
CA THR A 110 -16.85 -9.58 1.01
C THR A 110 -15.84 -8.95 0.06
N PHE A 111 -14.56 -8.99 0.45
CA PHE A 111 -13.43 -8.59 -0.38
C PHE A 111 -12.20 -9.43 -0.05
N ILE A 112 -11.20 -9.42 -0.95
CA ILE A 112 -9.95 -10.18 -0.78
C ILE A 112 -8.79 -9.23 -0.49
N ILE A 113 -8.02 -9.54 0.55
CA ILE A 113 -6.69 -9.00 0.82
C ILE A 113 -5.65 -10.07 0.47
N LYS A 114 -4.58 -9.64 -0.21
CA LYS A 114 -3.45 -10.45 -0.63
C LYS A 114 -2.21 -9.56 -0.75
N PRO A 115 -0.99 -10.11 -0.92
CA PRO A 115 0.20 -9.29 -1.16
C PRO A 115 -0.01 -8.29 -2.30
N GLY A 116 0.40 -7.04 -2.07
CA GLY A 116 0.17 -5.92 -2.97
C GLY A 116 -1.11 -5.11 -2.72
N VAL A 117 -1.93 -5.50 -1.73
CA VAL A 117 -3.10 -4.72 -1.29
C VAL A 117 -2.98 -4.43 0.21
N ILE A 118 -3.08 -3.15 0.58
CA ILE A 118 -3.06 -2.70 1.97
C ILE A 118 -4.47 -2.82 2.55
N LEU A 119 -4.60 -3.39 3.74
CA LEU A 119 -5.82 -3.25 4.53
C LEU A 119 -5.63 -2.12 5.53
N LEU A 120 -6.51 -1.13 5.52
CA LEU A 120 -6.64 -0.13 6.57
C LEU A 120 -7.83 -0.50 7.45
N ALA A 121 -7.58 -0.78 8.73
CA ALA A 121 -8.60 -1.19 9.66
C ALA A 121 -9.00 -0.02 10.58
N GLU A 122 -10.22 0.51 10.40
CA GLU A 122 -10.80 1.60 11.19
C GLU A 122 -12.24 1.29 11.66
N ASP A 123 -12.67 0.02 11.56
CA ASP A 123 -13.93 -0.47 12.09
C ASP A 123 -13.82 -0.80 13.59
N LEU A 124 -13.70 0.25 14.40
CA LEU A 124 -13.41 0.15 15.83
C LEU A 124 -14.64 -0.15 16.72
N LYS A 125 -15.83 -0.23 16.12
CA LYS A 125 -17.11 -0.36 16.84
C LYS A 125 -17.94 -1.54 16.33
N GLY A 126 -18.95 -1.90 17.11
CA GLY A 126 -19.94 -2.92 16.75
C GLY A 126 -19.33 -4.33 16.67
N LYS A 127 -19.90 -5.17 15.80
CA LYS A 127 -19.41 -6.54 15.57
C LYS A 127 -18.15 -6.59 14.71
N GLY A 128 -17.83 -5.50 13.99
CA GLY A 128 -16.69 -5.42 13.09
C GLY A 128 -16.78 -6.37 11.91
N HIS A 129 -15.63 -6.95 11.56
CA HIS A 129 -15.45 -7.83 10.42
C HIS A 129 -15.10 -9.26 10.85
N SER A 130 -15.27 -10.20 9.92
CA SER A 130 -14.77 -11.57 10.03
C SER A 130 -13.89 -11.87 8.83
N TRP A 131 -13.06 -12.90 8.91
CA TRP A 131 -12.24 -13.29 7.76
C TRP A 131 -11.99 -14.79 7.72
N ASP A 132 -11.66 -15.28 6.52
CA ASP A 132 -11.25 -16.66 6.30
C ASP A 132 -10.16 -16.74 5.23
N MET A 133 -9.34 -17.78 5.26
CA MET A 133 -8.30 -18.03 4.25
C MET A 133 -8.91 -18.73 3.05
N VAL A 134 -8.67 -18.20 1.85
CA VAL A 134 -9.15 -18.80 0.60
C VAL A 134 -7.97 -19.30 -0.20
N LYS A 135 -7.96 -20.60 -0.53
CA LYS A 135 -6.88 -21.26 -1.29
C LYS A 135 -5.48 -20.98 -0.70
N SER A 136 -5.42 -20.74 0.61
CA SER A 136 -4.21 -20.41 1.36
C SER A 136 -4.20 -21.21 2.65
N LYS A 137 -3.02 -21.62 3.12
CA LYS A 137 -2.85 -22.38 4.37
C LYS A 137 -2.35 -21.52 5.53
N GLU A 138 -1.78 -20.36 5.21
CA GLU A 138 -1.08 -19.49 6.14
C GLU A 138 -1.38 -18.03 5.78
N TRP A 139 -1.41 -17.18 6.81
CA TRP A 139 -1.47 -15.73 6.67
C TRP A 139 -0.33 -15.09 7.43
N GLU A 140 0.69 -14.65 6.69
CA GLU A 140 1.81 -13.89 7.23
C GLU A 140 1.52 -12.39 7.02
N ARG A 141 1.60 -11.62 8.10
CA ARG A 141 1.21 -10.21 8.07
C ARG A 141 2.02 -9.35 9.00
N LEU A 142 2.09 -8.07 8.65
CA LEU A 142 2.59 -6.99 9.48
C LEU A 142 1.42 -6.12 9.94
N TYR A 143 1.41 -5.79 11.22
CA TYR A 143 0.53 -4.79 11.80
C TYR A 143 1.31 -3.52 12.06
N ILE A 144 0.74 -2.38 11.67
CA ILE A 144 1.35 -1.06 11.86
C ILE A 144 0.29 -0.11 12.43
N PRO A 145 0.21 0.07 13.76
CA PRO A 145 -0.72 1.03 14.34
C PRO A 145 -0.40 2.47 13.95
N ILE A 146 -1.46 3.19 13.62
CA ILE A 146 -1.41 4.62 13.31
C ILE A 146 -1.36 5.39 14.64
N ALA A 147 -0.54 6.43 14.72
CA ALA A 147 -0.50 7.29 15.89
C ALA A 147 -1.84 7.98 16.12
N GLU A 148 -2.14 8.31 17.37
CA GLU A 148 -3.36 9.05 17.70
C GLU A 148 -3.39 10.38 16.93
N ASN A 149 -4.55 10.72 16.36
CA ASN A 149 -4.77 11.92 15.54
C ASN A 149 -3.91 12.05 14.27
N ALA A 150 -3.21 10.99 13.83
CA ALA A 150 -2.48 10.99 12.57
C ALA A 150 -3.38 10.66 11.37
N ASP A 151 -3.02 11.18 10.20
CA ASP A 151 -3.66 10.85 8.92
C ASP A 151 -3.41 9.38 8.54
N ASP A 152 -4.42 8.74 7.96
CA ASP A 152 -4.32 7.40 7.37
C ASP A 152 -3.94 7.41 5.88
N PHE A 153 -3.95 8.58 5.24
CA PHE A 153 -3.63 8.79 3.83
C PHE A 153 -4.42 7.93 2.83
N PHE A 154 -5.55 7.37 3.23
CA PHE A 154 -6.43 6.63 2.35
C PHE A 154 -7.17 7.58 1.41
N VAL A 155 -7.07 7.30 0.11
CA VAL A 155 -7.83 8.00 -0.93
C VAL A 155 -8.85 7.02 -1.46
N SER A 156 -10.14 7.34 -1.29
CA SER A 156 -11.24 6.51 -1.79
C SER A 156 -11.26 6.55 -3.32
N ASP A 157 -11.55 5.41 -3.96
CA ASP A 157 -11.72 5.36 -5.43
C ASP A 157 -12.94 6.19 -5.88
N LYS A 158 -13.85 6.52 -4.96
CA LYS A 158 -15.02 7.37 -5.22
C LYS A 158 -14.69 8.85 -5.26
N ASP A 159 -13.55 9.26 -4.69
CA ASP A 159 -13.17 10.67 -4.55
C ASP A 159 -12.17 11.11 -5.64
N SER A 160 -11.77 10.19 -6.53
CA SER A 160 -10.74 10.42 -7.56
C SER A 160 -11.27 10.97 -8.89
N ASP A 161 -12.31 11.80 -8.86
CA ASP A 161 -12.80 12.57 -10.01
C ASP A 161 -11.95 13.82 -10.31
#